data_AF-A0A1H4WKY0-F1
#
_entry.id   AF-A0A1H4WKY0-F1
#
_cell.length_a   1.000
_cell.length_b   1.000
_cell.length_c   1.000
_cell.angle_alpha   90.00
_cell.angle_beta   90.00
_cell.angle_gamma   90.00
#
_symmetry.space_group_name_H-M   'P 1'
#
loop_
_entity.id
_entity.type
_entity.pdbx_description
1 polymer ?
#
loop_
_entity_poly.entity_id
_entity_poly.type
_entity_poly.pdbx_seq_one_letter_code
_entity_poly.pdbx_strand_id
1 'polypeptide(L)'
;MRADFLRYYGLRLTRTGRVPGFHLWEVADFAEHLPDDSATKRALGQGWTLLEQLTALIADRLAVLAWQKTADGQKGKRPPKPIPRPGFEDKTTTTFKGKPMSLEQAEKWKQARRAPQPPPGKVAHTTKAGVVKFVTERQVAYYNRNR
;
A
#
# COMPACT_ATOMS: atom_id res chain seq x y z
N MET A 1 1.62 -3.65 30.40
CA MET A 1 0.55 -4.30 31.20
C MET A 1 0.62 -3.99 32.70
N ARG A 2 1.70 -4.28 33.45
CA ARG A 2 1.75 -3.97 34.90
C ARG A 2 1.46 -2.50 35.24
N ALA A 3 2.04 -1.58 34.48
CA ALA A 3 1.81 -0.15 34.65
C ALA A 3 0.34 0.25 34.42
N ASP A 4 -0.34 -0.39 33.46
CA ASP A 4 -1.74 -0.11 33.15
C ASP A 4 -2.68 -0.63 34.25
N PHE A 5 -2.42 -1.81 34.81
CA PHE A 5 -3.22 -2.34 35.92
C PHE A 5 -3.12 -1.47 37.17
N LEU A 6 -1.93 -0.94 37.45
CA LEU A 6 -1.75 0.00 38.55
C LEU A 6 -2.46 1.33 38.26
N ARG A 7 -2.38 1.82 37.02
CA ARG A 7 -2.95 3.11 36.62
C ARG A 7 -4.49 3.11 36.60
N TYR A 8 -5.12 2.09 36.03
CA TYR A 8 -6.57 2.07 35.79
C TYR A 8 -7.34 1.34 36.88
N TYR A 9 -6.76 0.30 37.50
CA TYR A 9 -7.45 -0.51 38.50
C TYR A 9 -6.83 -0.39 39.90
N GLY A 10 -5.70 0.30 40.06
CA GLY A 10 -4.97 0.34 41.34
C GLY A 10 -4.35 -1.01 41.74
N LEU A 11 -4.34 -1.99 40.84
CA LEU A 11 -3.92 -3.36 41.13
C LEU A 11 -2.42 -3.55 40.87
N ARG A 12 -1.73 -4.22 41.80
CA ARG A 12 -0.33 -4.60 41.62
C ARG A 12 -0.22 -6.02 41.09
N LEU A 13 0.07 -6.13 39.80
CA LEU A 13 0.44 -7.40 39.16
C LEU A 13 1.82 -7.86 39.66
N THR A 14 1.87 -9.05 40.28
CA THR A 14 3.12 -9.68 40.72
C THR A 14 3.95 -10.19 39.54
N ARG A 15 5.17 -10.69 39.82
CA ARG A 15 6.04 -11.25 38.79
C ARG A 15 5.40 -12.41 38.03
N THR A 16 4.60 -13.20 38.72
CA THR A 16 3.89 -14.38 38.23
C THR A 16 2.55 -14.07 37.56
N GLY A 17 2.18 -12.78 37.43
CA GLY A 17 0.91 -12.38 36.81
C GLY A 17 -0.31 -12.55 37.72
N ARG A 18 -0.11 -12.88 39.00
CA ARG A 18 -1.19 -12.95 39.99
C ARG A 18 -1.42 -11.60 40.65
N VAL A 19 -2.68 -11.35 41.02
CA VAL A 19 -3.08 -10.26 41.90
C VAL A 19 -3.66 -10.91 43.17
N PRO A 20 -3.17 -10.57 44.38
CA PRO A 20 -3.74 -11.10 45.61
C PRO A 20 -5.24 -10.78 45.72
N GLY A 21 -6.05 -11.77 46.07
CA GLY A 21 -7.50 -11.61 46.20
C GLY A 21 -8.30 -11.75 44.90
N PHE A 22 -7.65 -12.00 43.76
CA PHE A 22 -8.31 -12.24 42.48
C PHE A 22 -7.86 -13.55 41.84
N HIS A 23 -8.81 -14.21 41.17
CA HIS A 23 -8.57 -15.38 40.37
C HIS A 23 -7.98 -15.01 38.99
N LEU A 24 -7.38 -16.01 38.31
CA LEU A 24 -6.71 -15.78 37.03
C LEU A 24 -7.67 -15.27 35.95
N TRP A 25 -8.90 -15.79 35.91
CA TRP A 25 -9.90 -15.36 34.93
C TRP A 25 -10.35 -13.91 35.16
N GLU A 26 -10.51 -13.48 36.41
CA GLU A 26 -10.85 -12.08 36.72
C GLU A 26 -9.73 -11.12 36.27
N VAL A 27 -8.47 -11.53 36.45
CA VAL A 27 -7.32 -10.77 35.94
C VAL A 27 -7.32 -10.73 34.41
N ALA A 28 -7.77 -11.80 33.74
CA ALA A 28 -7.94 -11.83 32.30
C ALA A 28 -9.10 -10.94 31.84
N ASP A 29 -10.22 -10.92 32.57
CA ASP A 29 -11.35 -10.04 32.28
C ASP A 29 -10.91 -8.56 32.38
N PHE A 30 -10.14 -8.21 33.41
CA PHE A 30 -9.53 -6.88 33.51
C PHE A 30 -8.58 -6.61 32.35
N ALA A 31 -7.76 -7.58 31.94
CA ALA A 31 -6.86 -7.45 30.81
C ALA A 31 -7.59 -7.12 29.50
N GLU A 32 -8.72 -7.80 29.28
CA GLU A 32 -9.56 -7.64 28.09
C GLU A 32 -10.23 -6.27 28.06
N HIS A 33 -10.73 -5.82 29.20
CA HIS A 33 -11.45 -4.55 29.37
C HIS A 33 -10.54 -3.35 29.65
N LEU A 34 -9.23 -3.45 29.37
CA LEU A 34 -8.34 -2.30 29.42
C LEU A 34 -8.84 -1.20 28.47
N PRO A 35 -8.83 0.07 28.92
CA PRO A 35 -9.11 1.20 28.04
C PRO A 35 -8.20 1.24 26.80
N ASP A 36 -8.74 1.69 25.67
CA ASP A 36 -8.03 1.75 24.39
C ASP A 36 -6.79 2.68 24.42
N ASP A 37 -6.78 3.65 25.35
CA ASP A 37 -5.65 4.57 25.55
C ASP A 37 -4.53 3.97 26.44
N SER A 38 -4.73 2.77 26.98
CA SER A 38 -3.73 2.08 27.79
C SER A 38 -2.46 1.76 26.99
N ALA A 39 -1.31 1.75 27.64
CA ALA A 39 -0.04 1.49 26.97
C ALA A 39 -0.02 0.10 26.33
N THR A 40 -0.66 -0.89 26.98
CA THR A 40 -0.78 -2.26 26.45
C THR A 40 -1.66 -2.32 25.21
N LYS A 41 -2.86 -1.72 25.22
CA LYS A 41 -3.74 -1.73 24.04
C LYS A 41 -3.13 -0.94 22.88
N ARG A 42 -2.48 0.19 23.15
CA ARG A 42 -1.74 0.95 22.13
C ARG A 42 -0.59 0.16 21.51
N ALA A 43 0.20 -0.54 22.32
CA ALA A 43 1.29 -1.38 21.81
C ALA A 43 0.76 -2.51 20.91
N LEU A 44 -0.41 -3.06 21.22
CA LEU A 44 -1.04 -4.12 20.43
C LEU A 44 -1.73 -3.59 19.16
N GLY A 45 -2.42 -2.45 19.27
CA GLY A 45 -3.21 -1.83 18.20
C GLY A 45 -2.41 -1.00 17.19
N GLN A 46 -1.10 -1.25 17.06
CA GLN A 46 -0.20 -0.49 16.18
C GLN A 46 -0.16 1.02 16.45
N GLY A 47 -0.48 1.45 17.67
CA GLY A 47 -0.22 2.80 18.17
C GLY A 47 -1.36 3.81 18.04
N TRP A 48 -2.26 3.70 17.06
CA TRP A 48 -3.38 4.64 16.90
C TRP A 48 -4.73 4.01 17.22
N THR A 49 -5.49 4.69 18.07
CA THR A 49 -6.90 4.45 18.35
C THR A 49 -7.80 4.89 17.18
N LEU A 50 -9.05 4.42 17.16
CA LEU A 50 -10.04 4.84 16.16
C LEU A 50 -10.24 6.36 16.15
N LEU A 51 -10.27 6.99 17.32
CA LEU A 51 -10.41 8.44 17.44
C LEU A 51 -9.25 9.17 16.75
N GLU A 52 -8.01 8.72 16.95
CA GLU A 52 -6.83 9.31 16.30
C GLU A 52 -6.89 9.12 14.79
N GLN A 53 -7.33 7.96 14.30
CA GLN A 53 -7.53 7.72 12.87
C GLN A 53 -8.59 8.64 12.24
N LEU A 54 -9.72 8.85 12.93
CA LEU A 54 -10.79 9.72 12.47
C LEU A 54 -10.38 11.20 12.53
N THR A 55 -9.67 11.60 13.58
CA THR A 55 -9.17 12.97 13.73
C THR A 55 -8.13 13.28 12.66
N ALA A 56 -7.23 12.35 12.36
CA ALA A 56 -6.30 12.48 11.24
C ALA A 56 -7.03 12.60 9.91
N LEU A 57 -8.10 11.83 9.68
CA LEU A 57 -8.93 11.96 8.48
C LEU A 57 -9.55 13.35 8.36
N ILE A 58 -10.06 13.91 9.46
CA ILE A 58 -10.60 15.27 9.47
C ILE A 58 -9.51 16.29 9.12
N ALA A 59 -8.33 16.17 9.75
CA ALA A 59 -7.18 17.04 9.47
C ALA A 59 -6.75 16.97 8.00
N ASP A 60 -6.69 15.77 7.41
CA ASP A 60 -6.38 15.56 5.99
C ASP A 60 -7.39 16.29 5.08
N ARG A 61 -8.69 16.19 5.39
CA ARG A 61 -9.75 16.87 4.62
C ARG A 61 -9.68 18.39 4.77
N LEU A 62 -9.39 18.89 5.97
CA LEU A 62 -9.22 20.33 6.21
C LEU A 62 -8.03 20.89 5.43
N ALA A 63 -6.90 20.17 5.39
CA ALA A 63 -5.74 20.55 4.59
C ALA A 63 -6.09 20.67 3.11
N VAL A 64 -6.86 19.71 2.57
CA VAL A 64 -7.34 19.76 1.18
C VAL A 64 -8.26 20.96 0.95
N LEU A 65 -9.22 21.22 1.83
CA LEU A 65 -10.13 22.36 1.72
C LEU A 65 -9.38 23.71 1.75
N ALA A 66 -8.37 23.83 2.62
CA ALA A 66 -7.52 25.02 2.66
C ALA A 66 -6.70 25.16 1.38
N TRP A 67 -6.10 24.06 0.89
CA TRP A 67 -5.36 24.02 -0.36
C TRP A 67 -6.20 24.40 -1.58
N GLN A 68 -7.46 23.96 -1.66
CA GLN A 68 -8.38 24.29 -2.76
C GLN A 68 -8.60 25.80 -2.94
N LYS A 69 -8.46 26.59 -1.86
CA LYS A 69 -8.57 28.05 -1.89
C LYS A 69 -7.32 28.76 -2.42
N THR A 70 -6.22 28.04 -2.60
CA THR A 70 -4.96 28.60 -3.12
C THR A 70 -4.91 28.57 -4.66
N ALA A 71 -4.02 29.36 -5.25
CA ALA A 71 -3.80 29.34 -6.71
C ALA A 71 -3.32 27.97 -7.23
N ASP A 72 -2.54 27.25 -6.42
CA ASP A 72 -2.10 25.88 -6.72
C ASP A 72 -3.29 24.91 -6.67
N GLY A 73 -4.19 25.08 -5.69
CA GLY A 73 -5.44 24.32 -5.57
C GLY A 73 -6.38 24.50 -6.74
N GLN A 74 -6.60 25.74 -7.19
CA GLN A 74 -7.42 26.02 -8.36
C GLN A 74 -6.87 25.38 -9.66
N LYS A 75 -5.54 25.22 -9.73
CA LYS A 75 -4.86 24.56 -10.86
C LYS A 75 -4.65 23.05 -10.65
N GLY A 76 -5.14 22.48 -9.55
CA GLY A 76 -4.98 21.06 -9.21
C GLY A 76 -3.53 20.63 -8.97
N LYS A 77 -2.64 21.56 -8.59
CA LYS A 77 -1.21 21.29 -8.42
C LYS A 77 -0.85 21.10 -6.95
N ARG A 78 0.05 20.14 -6.70
CA ARG A 78 0.65 19.87 -5.37
C ARG A 78 -0.40 19.69 -4.26
N PRO A 79 -1.30 18.71 -4.37
CA PRO A 79 -2.23 18.42 -3.28
C PRO A 79 -1.45 18.05 -2.01
N PRO A 80 -1.94 18.44 -0.82
CA PRO A 80 -1.32 18.06 0.44
C PRO A 80 -1.33 16.54 0.60
N LYS A 81 -0.25 16.00 1.15
CA LYS A 81 -0.16 14.57 1.46
C LYS A 81 -0.89 14.27 2.77
N PRO A 82 -1.64 13.16 2.86
CA PRO A 82 -2.24 12.72 4.12
C PRO A 82 -1.21 12.50 5.21
N ILE A 83 -1.63 12.65 6.47
CA ILE A 83 -0.81 12.31 7.64
C ILE A 83 -0.51 10.80 7.59
N PRO A 84 0.77 10.38 7.75
CA PRO A 84 1.13 8.97 7.70
C PRO A 84 0.49 8.21 8.87
N ARG A 85 -0.26 7.16 8.55
CA ARG A 85 -1.00 6.35 9.54
C ARG A 85 -0.17 5.10 9.89
N PRO A 86 -0.01 4.76 11.18
CA PRO A 86 0.60 3.50 11.56
C PRO A 86 -0.16 2.31 10.94
N GLY A 87 0.59 1.31 10.47
CA GLY A 87 0.02 0.14 9.81
C GLY A 87 -0.38 0.33 8.35
N PHE A 88 -0.27 1.55 7.81
CA PHE A 88 -0.57 1.84 6.41
C PHE A 88 0.66 2.37 5.68
N GLU A 89 1.21 1.56 4.77
CA GLU A 89 2.23 2.01 3.83
C GLU A 89 1.59 2.39 2.49
N ASP A 90 1.86 3.62 2.05
CA ASP A 90 1.29 4.16 0.82
C ASP A 90 2.04 3.60 -0.41
N LYS A 91 1.63 2.41 -0.87
CA LYS A 91 2.24 1.69 -2.00
C LYS A 91 1.92 2.28 -3.37
N THR A 92 1.12 3.34 -3.44
CA THR A 92 0.57 3.91 -4.68
C THR A 92 1.57 4.75 -5.47
N THR A 93 2.76 5.06 -4.93
CA THR A 93 3.76 5.85 -5.66
C THR A 93 4.62 4.96 -6.56
N THR A 94 4.08 4.51 -7.69
CA THR A 94 4.90 3.92 -8.77
C THR A 94 5.63 5.05 -9.50
N THR A 95 6.86 5.32 -9.08
CA THR A 95 7.71 6.31 -9.77
C THR A 95 8.13 5.74 -11.13
N PHE A 96 7.53 6.23 -12.21
CA PHE A 96 7.91 5.83 -13.56
C PHE A 96 9.19 6.57 -13.97
N LYS A 97 10.35 5.91 -13.84
CA LYS A 97 11.63 6.44 -14.34
C LYS A 97 11.68 6.24 -15.86
N GLY A 98 11.18 7.21 -16.62
CA GLY A 98 11.31 7.26 -18.07
C GLY A 98 12.57 8.02 -18.50
N LYS A 99 13.24 7.58 -19.56
CA LYS A 99 14.23 8.40 -20.28
C LYS A 99 13.49 9.44 -21.13
N PRO A 100 13.95 10.69 -21.24
CA PRO A 100 13.39 11.63 -22.21
C PRO A 100 13.61 11.04 -23.61
N MET A 101 12.54 10.98 -24.40
CA MET A 101 12.52 10.39 -25.73
C MET A 101 11.80 11.31 -26.70
N SER A 102 12.16 11.27 -27.97
CA SER A 102 11.46 12.06 -29.00
C SER A 102 10.01 11.57 -29.17
N LEU A 103 9.13 12.42 -29.70
CA LEU A 103 7.72 12.07 -29.95
C LEU A 103 7.59 10.80 -30.79
N GLU A 104 8.41 10.66 -31.84
CA GLU A 104 8.42 9.47 -32.70
C GLU A 104 8.82 8.19 -31.93
N GLN A 105 9.83 8.30 -31.06
CA GLN A 105 10.24 7.18 -30.23
C GLN A 105 9.14 6.82 -29.23
N ALA A 106 8.43 7.81 -28.69
CA ALA A 106 7.32 7.60 -27.75
C ALA A 106 6.13 6.91 -28.42
N GLU A 107 5.80 7.28 -29.66
CA GLU A 107 4.76 6.61 -30.44
C GLU A 107 5.13 5.17 -30.77
N LYS A 108 6.37 4.93 -31.22
CA LYS A 108 6.89 3.56 -31.44
C LYS A 108 6.83 2.73 -30.15
N TRP A 109 7.20 3.32 -29.02
CA TRP A 109 7.12 2.65 -27.73
C TRP A 109 5.68 2.34 -27.29
N LYS A 110 4.73 3.26 -27.51
CA LYS A 110 3.29 3.02 -27.27
C LYS A 110 2.75 1.92 -28.18
N GLN A 111 3.10 1.94 -29.46
CA GLN A 111 2.68 0.93 -30.43
C GLN A 111 3.27 -0.43 -30.09
N ALA A 112 4.54 -0.51 -29.66
CA ALA A 112 5.17 -1.74 -29.20
C ALA A 112 4.50 -2.33 -27.96
N ARG A 113 3.96 -1.49 -27.05
CA ARG A 113 3.19 -1.96 -25.88
C ARG A 113 1.75 -2.37 -26.22
N ARG A 114 1.16 -1.77 -27.26
CA ARG A 114 -0.18 -2.13 -27.77
C ARG A 114 -0.16 -3.36 -28.66
N ALA A 115 0.96 -3.62 -29.33
CA ALA A 115 1.13 -4.82 -30.13
C ALA A 115 0.99 -6.07 -29.23
N PRO A 116 0.28 -7.12 -29.69
CA PRO A 116 0.18 -8.35 -28.94
C PRO A 116 1.59 -8.90 -28.72
N GLN A 117 1.98 -9.07 -27.45
CA GLN A 117 3.26 -9.67 -27.14
C GLN A 117 3.18 -11.18 -27.38
N PRO A 118 4.24 -11.80 -27.93
CA PRO A 118 4.27 -13.24 -28.08
C PRO A 118 4.14 -13.92 -26.71
N PRO A 119 3.36 -15.01 -26.61
CA PRO A 119 3.41 -15.90 -25.46
C PRO A 119 4.85 -16.38 -25.21
N PRO A 120 5.23 -16.71 -23.97
CA PRO A 120 6.57 -17.20 -23.66
C PRO A 120 6.95 -18.40 -24.55
N GLY A 121 8.15 -18.35 -25.15
CA GLY A 121 8.67 -19.38 -26.06
C GLY A 121 8.22 -19.30 -27.51
N LYS A 122 7.50 -18.23 -27.91
CA LYS A 122 7.13 -17.97 -29.31
C LYS A 122 7.75 -16.65 -29.78
N VAL A 123 8.06 -16.57 -31.07
CA VAL A 123 8.58 -15.38 -31.75
C VAL A 123 7.56 -14.92 -32.78
N ALA A 124 7.44 -13.60 -32.98
CA ALA A 124 6.61 -13.04 -34.04
C ALA A 124 7.25 -13.33 -35.41
N HIS A 125 6.51 -14.01 -36.29
CA HIS A 125 6.94 -14.35 -37.65
C HIS A 125 5.94 -13.78 -38.67
N THR A 126 6.42 -12.92 -39.55
CA THR A 126 5.62 -12.36 -40.65
C THR A 126 5.65 -13.30 -41.85
N THR A 127 4.49 -13.82 -42.22
CA THR A 127 4.30 -14.73 -43.37
C THR A 127 4.44 -13.99 -44.71
N LYS A 128 4.61 -14.72 -45.83
CA LYS A 128 4.66 -14.13 -47.20
C LYS A 128 3.42 -13.28 -47.53
N ALA A 129 2.28 -13.56 -46.91
CA ALA A 129 1.03 -12.81 -47.02
C ALA A 129 0.94 -11.57 -46.09
N GLY A 130 2.02 -11.19 -45.40
CA GLY A 130 2.06 -10.01 -44.52
C GLY A 130 1.42 -10.21 -43.14
N VAL A 131 0.83 -11.38 -42.85
CA VAL A 131 0.20 -11.68 -41.55
C VAL A 131 1.26 -12.06 -40.51
N VAL A 132 1.21 -11.45 -39.34
CA VAL A 132 2.06 -11.76 -38.17
C VAL A 132 1.49 -12.95 -37.40
N LYS A 133 2.27 -14.02 -37.21
CA LYS A 133 1.92 -15.19 -36.41
C LYS A 133 2.93 -15.42 -35.29
N PHE A 134 2.49 -15.91 -34.15
CA PHE A 134 3.38 -16.32 -33.06
C PHE A 134 3.76 -17.79 -33.20
N VAL A 135 5.04 -18.03 -33.48
CA VAL A 135 5.57 -19.32 -33.95
C VAL A 135 6.81 -19.69 -33.13
N THR A 136 7.10 -20.98 -32.96
CA THR A 136 8.31 -21.41 -32.23
C THR A 136 9.59 -21.14 -33.04
N GLU A 137 10.74 -21.00 -32.36
CA GLU A 137 12.03 -20.72 -33.03
C GLU A 137 12.40 -21.78 -34.08
N ARG A 138 12.12 -23.06 -33.81
CA ARG A 138 12.32 -24.16 -34.78
C ARG A 138 11.52 -23.97 -36.06
N GLN A 139 10.27 -23.56 -35.93
CA GLN A 139 9.38 -23.32 -37.07
C GLN A 139 9.80 -22.06 -37.85
N VAL A 140 10.33 -21.04 -37.19
CA VAL A 140 10.94 -19.87 -37.86
C VAL A 140 12.12 -20.29 -38.73
N ALA A 141 13.02 -21.13 -38.21
CA ALA A 141 14.16 -21.65 -38.98
C ALA A 141 13.71 -22.47 -40.21
N TYR A 142 12.63 -23.26 -40.07
CA TYR A 142 12.02 -23.98 -41.19
C TYR A 142 11.43 -23.02 -42.24
N TYR A 143 10.65 -22.01 -41.80
CA TYR A 143 10.05 -21.05 -42.72
C TYR A 143 11.09 -20.20 -43.46
N ASN A 144 12.19 -19.84 -42.80
CA ASN A 144 13.29 -19.10 -43.42
C ASN A 144 14.09 -19.95 -44.42
N ARG A 145 14.23 -21.26 -44.17
CA ARG A 145 14.88 -22.19 -45.10
C ARG A 145 14.06 -22.43 -46.35
N ASN A 146 12.72 -22.41 -46.23
CA ASN A 146 11.78 -22.63 -47.32
C ASN A 146 11.22 -21.31 -47.91
N ARG A 147 11.86 -20.17 -47.62
CA ARG A 147 11.41 -18.85 -48.05
C ARG A 147 11.96 -18.52 -49.43
#